data_AF-A0A9D3V6P8-F1
#
_entry.id   AF-A0A9D3V6P8-F1
#
_cell.length_a   1.000
_cell.length_b   1.000
_cell.length_c   1.000
_cell.angle_alpha   90.00
_cell.angle_beta   90.00
_cell.angle_gamma   90.00
#
_symmetry.space_group_name_H-M   'P 1'
#
loop_
_entity.id
_entity.type
_entity.pdbx_description
1 polymer ?
#
loop_
_entity_poly.entity_id
_entity_poly.type
_entity_poly.pdbx_seq_one_letter_code
_entity_poly.pdbx_strand_id
1 'polypeptide(L)'
;MDEVLLGKKEGGRWGLFLEELKKVSSVAVPFMAVAVSQYLLQAVSVMMAGHLGQLSLSAVAIATSFCNVTGFSLLSGFASAMETLCGQAYGAKQYQKFGSYTYCAIMCLIPICLPVCLLWVFMDKLLVLTGQDPEIAKVAWRYGIWLIPAYVIPLLHSSISSSIFPDPELDSSNALRFTRNSMLPCSCLLGFASCEKTRCFILKDVFSSVKHFFRFGIPSAVMLCLEWWSFEILILLSGLLPDAELQTSVISICFTSSSLHYYIPFGISVAASTRVSNELGGGNPEAAQISTIAVMLVTLAEAVIASVILFCFRHIFGYAYSDDKEVVNNVAKMVPLMCLSIIMDSLHVVLTGQFPTNE
;
A
#
# COMPACT_ATOMS: atom_id res chain seq x y z
N MET A 1 -38.14 -30.27 10.33
CA MET A 1 -36.80 -30.89 10.46
C MET A 1 -35.75 -30.06 9.72
N ASP A 2 -36.11 -29.40 8.61
CA ASP A 2 -35.21 -28.52 7.85
C ASP A 2 -34.86 -27.19 8.54
N GLU A 3 -35.76 -26.56 9.31
CA GLU A 3 -35.43 -25.33 10.07
C GLU A 3 -34.39 -25.57 11.19
N VAL A 4 -34.40 -26.75 11.81
CA VAL A 4 -33.42 -27.09 12.87
C VAL A 4 -32.05 -27.43 12.26
N LEU A 5 -32.01 -28.00 11.06
CA LEU A 5 -30.77 -28.23 10.31
C LEU A 5 -30.20 -26.93 9.73
N LEU A 6 -31.06 -26.02 9.27
CA LEU A 6 -30.68 -24.67 8.84
C LEU A 6 -30.13 -23.85 10.02
N GLY A 7 -30.80 -23.85 11.18
CA GLY A 7 -30.32 -23.16 12.38
C GLY A 7 -29.00 -23.72 12.94
N LYS A 8 -28.75 -25.04 12.82
CA LYS A 8 -27.45 -25.65 13.18
C LYS A 8 -26.34 -25.30 12.19
N LYS A 9 -26.65 -25.21 10.89
CA LYS A 9 -25.71 -24.75 9.84
C LYS A 9 -25.41 -23.26 9.96
N GLU A 10 -26.40 -22.43 10.25
CA GLU A 10 -26.23 -20.99 10.45
C GLU A 10 -25.43 -20.68 11.72
N GLY A 11 -25.68 -21.40 12.83
CA GLY A 11 -24.85 -21.30 14.03
C GLY A 11 -23.39 -21.65 13.78
N GLY A 12 -23.13 -22.65 12.93
CA GLY A 12 -21.78 -23.00 12.47
C GLY A 12 -21.15 -21.91 11.57
N ARG A 13 -21.92 -21.34 10.64
CA ARG A 13 -21.43 -20.32 9.70
C ARG A 13 -21.12 -18.99 10.39
N TRP A 14 -21.91 -18.60 11.37
CA TRP A 14 -21.61 -17.44 12.23
C TRP A 14 -20.37 -17.66 13.09
N GLY A 15 -20.18 -18.87 13.62
CA GLY A 15 -18.95 -19.24 14.32
C GLY A 15 -17.71 -19.11 13.44
N LEU A 16 -17.77 -19.67 12.22
CA LEU A 16 -16.70 -19.56 11.22
C LEU A 16 -16.44 -18.11 10.81
N PHE A 17 -17.49 -17.30 10.63
CA PHE A 17 -17.35 -15.88 10.33
C PHE A 17 -16.62 -15.12 11.44
N LEU A 18 -16.99 -15.34 12.70
CA LEU A 18 -16.33 -14.69 13.84
C LEU A 18 -14.88 -15.15 14.01
N GLU A 19 -14.60 -16.43 13.71
CA GLU A 19 -13.24 -16.96 13.74
C GLU A 19 -12.36 -16.33 12.65
N GLU A 20 -12.88 -16.25 11.41
CA GLU A 20 -12.16 -15.60 10.31
C GLU A 20 -12.00 -14.10 10.55
N LEU A 21 -13.02 -13.42 11.07
CA LEU A 21 -12.93 -12.02 11.47
C LEU A 21 -11.79 -11.81 12.47
N LYS A 22 -11.70 -12.67 13.50
CA LYS A 22 -10.63 -12.60 14.50
C LYS A 22 -9.24 -12.79 13.88
N LYS A 23 -9.08 -13.77 12.98
CA LYS A 23 -7.82 -14.02 12.27
C LYS A 23 -7.44 -12.83 11.39
N VAL A 24 -8.35 -12.34 10.56
CA VAL A 24 -8.15 -11.16 9.70
C VAL A 24 -7.77 -9.94 10.55
N SER A 25 -8.52 -9.64 11.62
CA SER A 25 -8.22 -8.49 12.48
C SER A 25 -6.87 -8.59 13.17
N SER A 26 -6.44 -9.78 13.60
CA SER A 26 -5.11 -9.96 14.22
C SER A 26 -3.94 -9.64 13.27
N VAL A 27 -4.15 -9.83 11.96
CA VAL A 27 -3.16 -9.52 10.92
C VAL A 27 -3.30 -8.07 10.45
N ALA A 28 -4.53 -7.60 10.23
CA ALA A 28 -4.81 -6.26 9.71
C ALA A 28 -4.31 -5.14 10.64
N VAL A 29 -4.49 -5.28 11.97
CA VAL A 29 -4.12 -4.20 12.92
C VAL A 29 -2.63 -3.85 12.87
N PRO A 30 -1.68 -4.81 12.94
CA PRO A 30 -0.27 -4.54 12.72
C PRO A 30 0.04 -3.91 11.35
N PHE A 31 -0.61 -4.37 10.27
CA PHE A 31 -0.39 -3.83 8.92
C PHE A 31 -0.87 -2.38 8.79
N MET A 32 -2.07 -2.07 9.30
CA MET A 32 -2.59 -0.71 9.36
C MET A 32 -1.65 0.20 10.15
N ALA A 33 -1.14 -0.26 11.30
CA ALA A 33 -0.20 0.52 12.09
C ALA A 33 1.12 0.81 11.34
N VAL A 34 1.67 -0.19 10.63
CA VAL A 34 2.87 0.00 9.80
C VAL A 34 2.59 0.96 8.64
N ALA A 35 1.48 0.75 7.92
CA ALA A 35 1.07 1.57 6.78
C ALA A 35 0.88 3.05 7.15
N VAL A 36 0.11 3.32 8.21
CA VAL A 36 -0.09 4.68 8.73
C VAL A 36 1.22 5.28 9.22
N SER A 37 2.06 4.51 9.91
CA SER A 37 3.35 5.01 10.40
C SER A 37 4.30 5.38 9.26
N GLN A 38 4.33 4.59 8.18
CA GLN A 38 5.13 4.88 6.98
C GLN A 38 4.67 6.19 6.33
N TYR A 39 3.36 6.40 6.20
CA TYR A 39 2.82 7.67 5.70
C TYR A 39 3.17 8.85 6.60
N LEU A 40 3.02 8.71 7.92
CA LEU A 40 3.34 9.79 8.86
C LEU A 40 4.82 10.18 8.82
N LEU A 41 5.73 9.21 8.62
CA LEU A 41 7.16 9.51 8.43
C LEU A 41 7.39 10.37 7.18
N GLN A 42 6.70 10.08 6.08
CA GLN A 42 6.76 10.90 4.87
C GLN A 42 6.19 12.30 5.12
N ALA A 43 5.02 12.40 5.76
CA ALA A 43 4.38 13.67 6.09
C ALA A 43 5.27 14.56 6.97
N VAL A 44 5.87 13.99 8.03
CA VAL A 44 6.80 14.71 8.92
C VAL A 44 8.02 15.20 8.15
N SER A 45 8.56 14.39 7.24
CA SER A 45 9.72 14.79 6.42
C SER A 45 9.41 16.01 5.55
N VAL A 46 8.22 16.07 4.95
CA VAL A 46 7.75 17.22 4.15
C VAL A 46 7.51 18.45 5.04
N MET A 47 6.87 18.28 6.20
CA MET A 47 6.65 19.36 7.16
C MET A 47 7.96 19.98 7.64
N MET A 48 8.96 19.14 7.97
CA MET A 48 10.30 19.61 8.35
C MET A 48 10.99 20.38 7.22
N ALA A 49 10.84 19.94 5.97
CA ALA A 49 11.36 20.67 4.82
C ALA A 49 10.67 22.04 4.64
N GLY A 50 9.38 22.14 4.97
CA GLY A 50 8.64 23.41 5.01
C GLY A 50 9.28 24.46 5.92
N HIS A 51 9.76 24.07 7.09
CA HIS A 51 10.43 24.99 8.02
C HIS A 51 11.80 25.48 7.54
N LEU A 52 12.40 24.84 6.52
CA LEU A 52 13.66 25.28 5.90
C LEU A 52 13.45 26.34 4.80
N GLY A 53 12.19 26.65 4.46
CA GLY A 53 11.81 27.67 3.47
C GLY A 53 11.11 27.11 2.23
N GLN A 54 10.50 28.01 1.45
CA GLN A 54 9.67 27.67 0.29
C GLN A 54 10.41 26.90 -0.80
N LEU A 55 11.69 27.23 -1.05
CA LEU A 55 12.54 26.50 -2.00
C LEU A 55 12.67 25.02 -1.64
N SER A 56 12.96 24.73 -0.36
CA SER A 56 13.13 23.36 0.14
C SER A 56 11.82 22.57 0.10
N LEU A 57 10.71 23.21 0.46
CA LEU A 57 9.38 22.60 0.42
C LEU A 57 9.00 22.18 -1.00
N SER A 58 9.06 23.12 -1.96
CA SER A 58 8.71 22.84 -3.35
C SER A 58 9.62 21.77 -3.96
N ALA A 59 10.91 21.81 -3.67
CA ALA A 59 11.86 20.81 -4.15
C ALA A 59 11.58 19.41 -3.59
N VAL A 60 11.29 19.28 -2.29
CA VAL A 60 10.96 17.99 -1.67
C VAL A 60 9.63 17.45 -2.18
N ALA A 61 8.61 18.31 -2.35
CA ALA A 61 7.31 17.91 -2.90
C ALA A 61 7.45 17.37 -4.34
N ILE A 62 8.15 18.10 -5.22
CA ILE A 62 8.38 17.68 -6.62
C ILE A 62 9.19 16.38 -6.66
N ALA A 63 10.25 16.27 -5.87
CA ALA A 63 11.05 15.04 -5.82
C ALA A 63 10.24 13.84 -5.31
N THR A 64 9.39 14.04 -4.31
CA THR A 64 8.51 12.99 -3.76
C THR A 64 7.51 12.52 -4.81
N SER A 65 6.82 13.44 -5.49
CA SER A 65 5.90 13.14 -6.59
C SER A 65 6.63 12.38 -7.72
N PHE A 66 7.79 12.87 -8.16
CA PHE A 66 8.60 12.22 -9.20
C PHE A 66 9.00 10.79 -8.81
N CYS A 67 9.49 10.58 -7.59
CA CYS A 67 9.87 9.26 -7.07
C CYS A 67 8.66 8.32 -6.90
N ASN A 68 7.51 8.84 -6.47
CA ASN A 68 6.28 8.06 -6.34
C ASN A 68 5.79 7.55 -7.70
N VAL A 69 5.75 8.43 -8.71
CA VAL A 69 5.32 8.11 -10.07
C VAL A 69 6.25 7.11 -10.74
N THR A 70 7.56 7.32 -10.64
CA THR A 70 8.53 6.57 -11.46
C THR A 70 9.06 5.30 -10.79
N GLY A 71 9.00 5.21 -9.45
CA GLY A 71 9.59 4.11 -8.69
C GLY A 71 8.65 3.45 -7.71
N PHE A 72 8.16 4.18 -6.69
CA PHE A 72 7.42 3.53 -5.59
C PHE A 72 6.12 2.87 -6.03
N SER A 73 5.35 3.48 -6.93
CA SER A 73 4.13 2.87 -7.51
C SER A 73 4.43 1.54 -8.23
N LEU A 74 5.49 1.51 -9.04
CA LEU A 74 5.94 0.32 -9.75
C LEU A 74 6.32 -0.81 -8.78
N LEU A 75 7.09 -0.47 -7.73
CA LEU A 75 7.54 -1.44 -6.73
C LEU A 75 6.37 -2.01 -5.90
N SER A 76 5.47 -1.15 -5.44
CA SER A 76 4.23 -1.56 -4.75
C SER A 76 3.40 -2.51 -5.62
N GLY A 77 3.37 -2.22 -6.93
CA GLY A 77 2.74 -3.05 -7.95
C GLY A 77 3.23 -4.49 -7.95
N PHE A 78 4.55 -4.68 -8.09
CA PHE A 78 5.13 -6.01 -8.07
C PHE A 78 5.08 -6.69 -6.69
N ALA A 79 5.11 -5.93 -5.60
CA ALA A 79 4.97 -6.46 -4.25
C ALA A 79 3.59 -7.12 -4.03
N SER A 80 2.52 -6.54 -4.57
CA SER A 80 1.17 -7.14 -4.46
C SER A 80 1.06 -8.52 -5.13
N ALA A 81 1.72 -8.73 -6.28
CA ALA A 81 1.76 -10.03 -6.94
C ALA A 81 2.51 -11.09 -6.11
N MET A 82 3.52 -10.67 -5.34
CA MET A 82 4.27 -11.55 -4.45
C MET A 82 3.44 -12.05 -3.28
N GLU A 83 2.59 -11.19 -2.70
CA GLU A 83 1.69 -11.60 -1.61
C GLU A 83 0.79 -12.76 -2.05
N THR A 84 0.28 -12.72 -3.29
CA THR A 84 -0.58 -13.80 -3.82
C THR A 84 0.21 -15.09 -4.05
N LEU A 85 1.33 -15.03 -4.79
CA LEU A 85 2.12 -16.22 -5.11
C LEU A 85 2.69 -16.90 -3.86
N CYS A 86 3.21 -16.11 -2.91
CA CYS A 86 3.72 -16.60 -1.65
C CYS A 86 2.59 -17.11 -0.73
N GLY A 87 1.47 -16.39 -0.63
CA GLY A 87 0.33 -16.81 0.19
C GLY A 87 -0.24 -18.16 -0.26
N GLN A 88 -0.43 -18.36 -1.57
CA GLN A 88 -0.91 -19.64 -2.09
C GLN A 88 0.10 -20.78 -1.87
N ALA A 89 1.39 -20.54 -2.11
CA ALA A 89 2.43 -21.53 -1.85
C ALA A 89 2.50 -21.92 -0.37
N TYR A 90 2.32 -20.94 0.53
CA TYR A 90 2.29 -21.18 1.96
C TYR A 90 1.05 -21.98 2.38
N GLY A 91 -0.14 -21.60 1.90
CA GLY A 91 -1.39 -22.33 2.12
C GLY A 91 -1.31 -23.79 1.69
N ALA A 92 -0.67 -24.05 0.54
CA ALA A 92 -0.43 -25.39 0.01
C ALA A 92 0.68 -26.16 0.75
N LYS A 93 1.26 -25.58 1.82
CA LYS A 93 2.42 -26.11 2.56
C LYS A 93 3.66 -26.36 1.69
N GLN A 94 3.77 -25.65 0.56
CA GLN A 94 4.90 -25.72 -0.38
C GLN A 94 5.99 -24.70 -0.01
N TYR A 95 6.56 -24.82 1.19
CA TYR A 95 7.54 -23.85 1.73
C TYR A 95 8.82 -23.69 0.89
N GLN A 96 9.20 -24.71 0.12
CA GLN A 96 10.31 -24.60 -0.84
C GLN A 96 9.96 -23.67 -2.00
N LYS A 97 8.75 -23.80 -2.56
CA LYS A 97 8.28 -22.98 -3.69
C LYS A 97 8.11 -21.51 -3.28
N PHE A 98 7.67 -21.30 -2.05
CA PHE A 98 7.63 -19.99 -1.39
C PHE A 98 9.00 -19.29 -1.39
N GLY A 99 10.05 -19.97 -0.92
CA GLY A 99 11.42 -19.43 -0.96
C GLY A 99 11.86 -19.11 -2.39
N SER A 100 11.58 -20.02 -3.34
CA SER A 100 11.88 -19.82 -4.76
C SER A 100 11.19 -18.58 -5.35
N TYR A 101 9.93 -18.31 -4.99
CA TYR A 101 9.23 -17.08 -5.40
C TYR A 101 9.91 -15.83 -4.83
N THR A 102 10.26 -15.82 -3.54
CA THR A 102 10.94 -14.69 -2.90
C THR A 102 12.28 -14.37 -3.58
N TYR A 103 13.11 -15.39 -3.86
CA TYR A 103 14.36 -15.19 -4.59
C TYR A 103 14.14 -14.78 -6.04
N CYS A 104 13.11 -15.31 -6.70
CA CYS A 104 12.71 -14.89 -8.04
C CYS A 104 12.35 -13.40 -8.08
N ALA A 105 11.56 -12.92 -7.12
CA ALA A 105 11.19 -11.52 -7.02
C ALA A 105 12.42 -10.63 -6.87
N ILE A 106 13.34 -10.98 -5.97
CA ILE A 106 14.58 -10.23 -5.76
C ILE A 106 15.40 -10.19 -7.07
N MET A 107 15.58 -11.34 -7.73
CA MET A 107 16.31 -11.43 -9.00
C MET A 107 15.65 -10.65 -10.15
N CYS A 108 14.32 -10.61 -10.21
CA CYS A 108 13.58 -9.90 -11.24
C CYS A 108 13.45 -8.40 -10.95
N LEU A 109 13.37 -8.00 -9.69
CA LEU A 109 13.17 -6.60 -9.31
C LEU A 109 14.45 -5.78 -9.30
N ILE A 110 15.60 -6.36 -8.96
CA ILE A 110 16.90 -5.68 -9.06
C ILE A 110 17.10 -5.02 -10.44
N PRO A 111 16.98 -5.74 -11.58
CA PRO A 111 17.15 -5.12 -12.89
C PRO A 111 16.05 -4.12 -13.25
N ILE A 112 14.87 -4.18 -12.64
CA ILE A 112 13.79 -3.18 -12.81
C ILE A 112 14.11 -1.90 -12.04
N CYS A 113 14.73 -2.02 -10.85
CA CYS A 113 15.15 -0.86 -10.07
C CYS A 113 16.31 -0.10 -10.72
N LEU A 114 17.19 -0.76 -11.47
CA LEU A 114 18.36 -0.10 -12.10
C LEU A 114 17.98 1.06 -13.05
N PRO A 115 17.05 0.89 -14.02
CA PRO A 115 16.54 2.00 -14.83
C PRO A 115 15.92 3.13 -14.02
N VAL A 116 15.20 2.82 -12.94
CA VAL A 116 14.57 3.83 -12.07
C VAL A 116 15.63 4.63 -11.31
N CYS A 117 16.63 3.96 -10.73
CA CYS A 117 17.75 4.63 -10.08
C CYS A 117 18.52 5.52 -11.07
N LEU A 118 18.75 5.05 -12.30
CA LEU A 118 19.39 5.83 -13.35
C LEU A 118 18.56 7.07 -13.71
N LEU A 119 17.23 6.92 -13.80
CA LEU A 119 16.31 8.02 -14.03
C LEU A 119 16.42 9.08 -12.91
N TRP A 120 16.49 8.65 -11.64
CA TRP A 120 16.61 9.54 -10.48
C TRP A 120 17.95 10.27 -10.44
N VAL A 121 19.04 9.64 -10.91
CA VAL A 121 20.36 10.28 -11.04
C VAL A 121 20.32 11.46 -12.02
N PHE A 122 19.44 11.43 -13.03
CA PHE A 122 19.26 12.51 -14.01
C PHE A 122 18.04 13.41 -13.71
N MET A 123 17.49 13.33 -12.49
CA MET A 123 16.27 14.06 -12.14
C MET A 123 16.41 15.58 -12.29
N ASP A 124 17.57 16.16 -11.98
CA ASP A 124 17.82 17.60 -12.15
C ASP A 124 17.62 18.04 -13.61
N LYS A 125 18.21 17.31 -14.56
CA LYS A 125 18.11 17.61 -15.99
C LYS A 125 16.70 17.43 -16.52
N LEU A 126 16.00 16.39 -16.05
CA LEU A 126 14.62 16.12 -16.43
C LEU A 126 13.69 17.22 -15.94
N LEU A 127 13.84 17.66 -14.68
CA LEU A 127 13.03 18.74 -14.12
C LEU A 127 13.28 20.07 -14.85
N VAL A 128 14.55 20.40 -15.12
CA VAL A 128 14.89 21.60 -15.92
C VAL A 128 14.32 21.51 -17.34
N LEU A 129 14.34 20.33 -17.97
CA LEU A 129 13.75 20.11 -19.30
C LEU A 129 12.23 20.34 -19.30
N THR A 130 11.55 19.98 -18.21
CA THR A 130 10.12 20.26 -18.03
C THR A 130 9.81 21.72 -17.65
N GLY A 131 10.82 22.58 -17.54
CA GLY A 131 10.68 24.01 -17.26
C GLY A 131 10.73 24.39 -15.77
N GLN A 132 11.17 23.49 -14.88
CA GLN A 132 11.37 23.82 -13.47
C GLN A 132 12.58 24.73 -13.25
N ASP A 133 12.54 25.51 -12.18
CA ASP A 133 13.66 26.35 -11.76
C ASP A 133 14.92 25.49 -11.49
N PRO A 134 16.11 25.88 -12.01
CA PRO A 134 17.34 25.10 -11.80
C PRO A 134 17.75 24.90 -10.34
N GLU A 135 17.44 25.84 -9.44
CA GLU A 135 17.71 25.69 -8.01
C GLU A 135 16.77 24.67 -7.36
N ILE A 136 15.47 24.73 -7.68
CA ILE A 136 14.48 23.72 -7.23
C ILE A 136 14.89 22.34 -7.73
N ALA A 137 15.22 22.22 -9.01
CA ALA A 137 15.62 20.96 -9.64
C ALA A 137 16.87 20.36 -8.98
N LYS A 138 17.85 21.19 -8.62
CA LYS A 138 19.08 20.74 -7.94
C LYS A 138 18.84 20.25 -6.52
N VAL A 139 17.97 20.92 -5.76
CA VAL A 139 17.61 20.48 -4.39
C VAL A 139 16.77 19.20 -4.46
N ALA A 140 15.81 19.14 -5.38
CA ALA A 140 15.00 17.96 -5.64
C ALA A 140 15.91 16.76 -5.97
N TRP A 141 16.86 16.93 -6.89
CA TRP A 141 17.83 15.90 -7.26
C TRP A 141 18.65 15.38 -6.09
N ARG A 142 19.17 16.27 -5.23
CA ARG A 142 19.88 15.86 -4.01
C ARG A 142 19.00 14.99 -3.13
N TYR A 143 17.75 15.39 -2.93
CA TYR A 143 16.77 14.61 -2.15
C TYR A 143 16.49 13.25 -2.81
N GLY A 144 16.29 13.20 -4.12
CA GLY A 144 16.07 11.96 -4.88
C GLY A 144 17.24 10.97 -4.79
N ILE A 145 18.49 11.43 -4.82
CA ILE A 145 19.66 10.57 -4.59
C ILE A 145 19.63 9.95 -3.20
N TRP A 146 19.29 10.73 -2.17
CA TRP A 146 19.17 10.22 -0.80
C TRP A 146 18.00 9.25 -0.63
N LEU A 147 17.00 9.29 -1.51
CA LEU A 147 15.92 8.31 -1.56
C LEU A 147 16.29 7.00 -2.25
N ILE A 148 17.36 6.91 -3.04
CA ILE A 148 17.74 5.67 -3.75
C ILE A 148 17.92 4.47 -2.78
N PRO A 149 18.64 4.59 -1.65
CA PRO A 149 18.68 3.50 -0.68
C PRO A 149 17.30 3.17 -0.09
N ALA A 150 16.50 4.20 0.18
CA ALA A 150 15.13 4.05 0.67
C ALA A 150 14.18 3.45 -0.36
N TYR A 151 14.55 3.39 -1.65
CA TYR A 151 13.82 2.70 -2.71
C TYR A 151 14.24 1.23 -2.83
N VAL A 152 15.55 0.94 -2.75
CA VAL A 152 16.08 -0.41 -2.93
C VAL A 152 15.91 -1.28 -1.67
N ILE A 153 15.95 -0.73 -0.46
CA ILE A 153 15.85 -1.52 0.78
C ILE A 153 14.43 -2.07 1.02
N PRO A 154 13.33 -1.32 0.80
CA PRO A 154 11.98 -1.85 0.90
C PRO A 154 11.67 -3.01 -0.04
N LEU A 155 12.40 -3.14 -1.15
CA LEU A 155 12.35 -4.30 -2.06
C LEU A 155 12.58 -5.63 -1.33
N LEU A 156 13.56 -5.62 -0.42
CA LEU A 156 13.92 -6.75 0.41
C LEU A 156 12.91 -6.90 1.54
N HIS A 157 12.41 -5.78 2.08
CA HIS A 157 11.39 -5.77 3.15
C HIS A 157 10.04 -6.35 2.69
N SER A 158 9.50 -5.97 1.54
CA SER A 158 8.20 -6.46 1.02
C SER A 158 8.25 -7.94 0.64
N SER A 159 9.36 -8.37 0.03
CA SER A 159 9.61 -9.78 -0.30
C SER A 159 9.81 -10.65 0.96
N ILE A 160 10.33 -10.08 2.04
CA ILE A 160 10.58 -10.79 3.32
C ILE A 160 9.37 -10.71 4.27
N SER A 161 8.59 -9.63 4.25
CA SER A 161 7.40 -9.48 5.09
C SER A 161 6.30 -10.47 4.68
N SER A 162 6.03 -10.59 3.37
CA SER A 162 5.24 -11.69 2.80
C SER A 162 5.81 -13.07 3.17
N SER A 163 7.10 -13.15 3.55
CA SER A 163 7.75 -14.39 3.98
C SER A 163 7.48 -14.81 5.44
N ILE A 164 7.08 -13.87 6.32
CA ILE A 164 7.00 -14.05 7.78
C ILE A 164 5.54 -14.11 8.27
N PHE A 165 4.64 -13.36 7.64
CA PHE A 165 3.23 -13.26 8.03
C PHE A 165 2.26 -14.40 7.68
N PRO A 166 2.60 -15.41 6.87
CA PRO A 166 1.63 -16.45 6.60
C PRO A 166 1.31 -17.32 7.83
N ASP A 167 2.13 -17.28 8.89
CA ASP A 167 1.95 -18.09 10.10
C ASP A 167 0.75 -17.59 10.93
N PRO A 168 -0.38 -18.33 10.99
CA PRO A 168 -1.53 -17.94 11.80
C PRO A 168 -1.24 -18.10 13.31
N GLU A 169 -0.14 -18.77 13.67
CA GLU A 169 0.38 -18.87 15.04
C GLU A 169 1.29 -17.69 15.43
N LEU A 170 1.31 -16.60 14.65
CA LEU A 170 2.08 -15.41 15.00
C LEU A 170 1.55 -14.81 16.32
N ASP A 171 2.17 -15.21 17.43
CA ASP A 171 1.90 -14.67 18.75
C ASP A 171 2.03 -13.13 18.68
N SER A 172 1.14 -12.44 19.40
CA SER A 172 1.13 -10.98 19.56
C SER A 172 2.52 -10.37 19.80
N SER A 173 3.40 -11.11 20.48
CA SER A 173 4.81 -10.77 20.72
C SER A 173 5.67 -10.71 19.44
N ASN A 174 5.47 -11.63 18.49
CA ASN A 174 6.18 -11.66 17.21
C ASN A 174 5.66 -10.59 16.25
N ALA A 175 4.35 -10.33 16.23
CA ALA A 175 3.75 -9.22 15.49
C ALA A 175 4.30 -7.87 15.98
N LEU A 176 4.35 -7.65 17.30
CA LEU A 176 4.90 -6.43 17.91
C LEU A 176 6.40 -6.24 17.64
N ARG A 177 7.19 -7.33 17.71
CA ARG A 177 8.63 -7.32 17.36
C ARG A 177 8.85 -6.95 15.90
N PHE A 178 7.98 -7.39 15.00
CA PHE A 178 8.04 -7.05 13.59
C PHE A 178 7.58 -5.62 13.30
N THR A 179 6.51 -5.13 13.92
CA THR A 179 6.11 -3.71 13.83
C THR A 179 7.27 -2.81 14.24
N ARG A 180 8.00 -3.18 15.31
CA ARG A 180 9.21 -2.49 15.75
C ARG A 180 10.37 -2.60 14.75
N ASN A 181 10.62 -3.78 14.18
CA ASN A 181 11.72 -4.00 13.22
C ASN A 181 11.43 -3.51 11.80
N SER A 182 10.16 -3.26 11.45
CA SER A 182 9.74 -2.71 10.15
C SER A 182 9.83 -1.20 10.05
N MET A 183 9.97 -0.53 11.19
CA MET A 183 10.30 0.90 11.23
C MET A 183 11.75 1.18 10.82
N LEU A 184 12.64 0.17 10.85
CA LEU A 184 14.00 0.24 10.32
C LEU A 184 14.14 -0.72 9.12
N PRO A 185 14.28 -0.20 7.88
CA PRO A 185 14.38 -1.03 6.67
C PRO A 185 15.49 -2.10 6.73
N CYS A 186 16.58 -1.83 7.47
CA CYS A 186 17.72 -2.74 7.61
C CYS A 186 17.49 -3.92 8.58
N SER A 187 16.57 -3.82 9.55
CA SER A 187 16.36 -4.90 10.55
C SER A 187 15.56 -6.10 10.03
N CYS A 188 14.93 -5.99 8.85
CA CYS A 188 14.17 -7.10 8.27
C CYS A 188 15.03 -8.18 7.61
N LEU A 189 16.27 -7.86 7.20
CA LEU A 189 17.27 -8.86 6.78
C LEU A 189 17.60 -9.85 7.91
N LEU A 190 17.49 -9.42 9.18
CA LEU A 190 17.67 -10.28 10.35
C LEU A 190 16.44 -11.18 10.60
N GLY A 191 15.23 -10.76 10.21
CA GLY A 191 14.01 -11.56 10.34
C GLY A 191 13.97 -12.75 9.38
N PHE A 192 14.41 -12.55 8.13
CA PHE A 192 14.61 -13.66 7.17
C PHE A 192 15.62 -14.69 7.68
N ALA A 193 16.50 -14.29 8.60
CA ALA A 193 17.45 -15.20 9.21
C ALA A 193 16.83 -16.14 10.26
N SER A 194 15.62 -15.84 10.76
CA SER A 194 14.97 -16.61 11.83
C SER A 194 14.08 -17.76 11.36
N CYS A 195 13.63 -17.82 10.10
CA CYS A 195 12.78 -18.92 9.63
C CYS A 195 13.59 -19.95 8.82
N GLU A 196 13.92 -21.07 9.47
CA GLU A 196 14.77 -22.12 8.89
C GLU A 196 14.10 -22.90 7.74
N LYS A 197 12.76 -22.98 7.74
CA LYS A 197 11.97 -23.76 6.77
C LYS A 197 11.81 -23.10 5.39
N THR A 198 12.02 -21.80 5.26
CA THR A 198 11.81 -21.02 4.02
C THR A 198 13.11 -20.65 3.30
N ARG A 199 14.27 -21.09 3.82
CA ARG A 199 15.62 -20.78 3.31
C ARG A 199 16.10 -21.66 2.13
N CYS A 200 15.27 -22.53 1.57
CA CYS A 200 15.71 -23.39 0.48
C CYS A 200 15.83 -22.62 -0.85
N PHE A 201 17.05 -22.53 -1.37
CA PHE A 201 17.37 -21.94 -2.68
C PHE A 201 17.60 -23.04 -3.71
N ILE A 202 16.68 -23.19 -4.67
CA ILE A 202 16.85 -24.07 -5.84
C ILE A 202 16.79 -23.21 -7.10
N LEU A 203 17.95 -22.94 -7.70
CA LEU A 203 18.10 -22.04 -8.84
C LEU A 203 17.15 -22.38 -10.01
N LYS A 204 16.92 -23.67 -10.26
CA LYS A 204 16.01 -24.15 -11.33
C LYS A 204 14.56 -23.72 -11.09
N ASP A 205 14.11 -23.75 -9.85
CA ASP A 205 12.74 -23.37 -9.47
C ASP A 205 12.56 -21.84 -9.47
N VAL A 206 13.64 -21.10 -9.22
CA VAL A 206 13.65 -19.65 -9.36
C VAL A 206 13.44 -19.26 -10.84
N PHE A 207 14.20 -19.84 -11.77
CA PHE A 207 14.05 -19.54 -13.20
C PHE A 207 12.69 -19.96 -13.76
N SER A 208 12.11 -21.06 -13.29
CA SER A 208 10.76 -21.48 -13.71
C SER A 208 9.65 -20.55 -13.19
N SER A 209 9.91 -19.87 -12.07
CA SER A 209 8.98 -18.93 -11.44
C SER A 209 8.94 -17.55 -12.12
N VAL A 210 9.98 -17.17 -12.87
CA VAL A 210 10.08 -15.85 -13.54
C VAL A 210 8.87 -15.53 -14.41
N LYS A 211 8.43 -16.51 -15.21
CA LYS A 211 7.26 -16.32 -16.10
C LYS A 211 5.99 -16.06 -15.30
N HIS A 212 5.80 -16.76 -14.19
CA HIS A 212 4.64 -16.57 -13.32
C HIS A 212 4.73 -15.21 -12.63
N PHE A 213 5.89 -14.86 -12.08
CA PHE A 213 6.12 -13.56 -11.45
C PHE A 213 5.74 -12.39 -12.37
N PHE A 214 6.21 -12.37 -13.62
CA PHE A 214 5.85 -11.29 -14.54
C PHE A 214 4.40 -11.33 -15.02
N ARG A 215 3.82 -12.52 -15.18
CA ARG A 215 2.40 -12.67 -15.57
C ARG A 215 1.45 -12.03 -14.56
N PHE A 216 1.76 -12.12 -13.26
CA PHE A 216 0.98 -11.49 -12.19
C PHE A 216 1.47 -10.07 -11.86
N GLY A 217 2.78 -9.86 -11.89
CA GLY A 217 3.42 -8.60 -11.51
C GLY A 217 3.13 -7.46 -12.47
N ILE A 218 3.15 -7.69 -13.79
CA ILE A 218 2.93 -6.62 -14.78
C ILE A 218 1.51 -6.04 -14.68
N PRO A 219 0.42 -6.84 -14.71
CA PRO A 219 -0.92 -6.29 -14.55
C PRO A 219 -1.11 -5.53 -13.23
N SER A 220 -0.59 -6.08 -12.13
CA SER A 220 -0.69 -5.46 -10.80
C SER A 220 0.06 -4.13 -10.74
N ALA A 221 1.25 -4.07 -11.34
CA ALA A 221 2.02 -2.84 -11.45
C ALA A 221 1.36 -1.79 -12.35
N VAL A 222 0.82 -2.19 -13.50
CA VAL A 222 0.08 -1.26 -14.37
C VAL A 222 -1.13 -0.68 -13.64
N MET A 223 -1.89 -1.52 -12.93
CA MET A 223 -3.06 -1.08 -12.16
C MET A 223 -2.70 -0.02 -11.11
N LEU A 224 -1.73 -0.28 -10.22
CA LEU A 224 -1.32 0.69 -9.20
C LEU A 224 -0.65 1.94 -9.78
N CYS A 225 0.17 1.79 -10.83
CA CYS A 225 0.75 2.93 -11.51
C CYS A 225 -0.33 3.84 -12.09
N LEU A 226 -1.31 3.29 -12.81
CA LEU A 226 -2.39 4.10 -13.40
C LEU A 226 -3.21 4.82 -12.34
N GLU A 227 -3.49 4.17 -11.22
CA GLU A 227 -4.15 4.78 -10.06
C GLU A 227 -3.34 5.96 -9.52
N TRP A 228 -2.07 5.75 -9.19
CA TRP A 228 -1.23 6.79 -8.58
C TRP A 228 -0.94 7.94 -9.56
N TRP A 229 -0.71 7.63 -10.84
CA TRP A 229 -0.47 8.63 -11.87
C TRP A 229 -1.71 9.49 -12.13
N SER A 230 -2.91 8.92 -12.00
CA SER A 230 -4.15 9.67 -12.17
C SER A 230 -4.27 10.80 -11.14
N PHE A 231 -3.82 10.57 -9.90
CA PHE A 231 -3.82 11.60 -8.86
C PHE A 231 -2.85 12.74 -9.16
N GLU A 232 -1.64 12.41 -9.62
CA GLU A 232 -0.64 13.42 -9.99
C GLU A 232 -1.11 14.25 -11.19
N ILE A 233 -1.78 13.61 -12.16
CA ILE A 233 -2.42 14.32 -13.29
C ILE A 233 -3.53 15.24 -12.80
N LEU A 234 -4.38 14.80 -11.86
CA LEU A 234 -5.46 15.64 -11.32
C LEU A 234 -4.92 16.88 -10.61
N ILE A 235 -3.85 16.76 -9.82
CA ILE A 235 -3.18 17.89 -9.17
C ILE A 235 -2.54 18.82 -10.22
N LEU A 236 -1.94 18.28 -11.27
CA LEU A 236 -1.38 19.09 -12.35
C LEU A 236 -2.48 19.87 -13.09
N LEU A 237 -3.60 19.22 -13.39
CA LEU A 237 -4.73 19.85 -14.07
C LEU A 237 -5.40 20.92 -13.20
N SER A 238 -5.41 20.79 -11.87
CA SER A 238 -5.94 21.84 -11.00
C SER A 238 -5.15 23.13 -11.08
N GLY A 239 -3.84 23.05 -11.35
CA GLY A 239 -2.98 24.21 -11.57
C GLY A 239 -3.26 24.96 -12.88
N LEU A 240 -4.10 24.41 -13.77
CA LEU A 240 -4.51 25.05 -15.02
C LEU A 240 -5.89 25.70 -14.95
N LEU A 241 -6.59 25.57 -13.82
CA LEU A 241 -7.91 26.16 -13.62
C LEU A 241 -7.84 27.66 -13.32
N PRO A 242 -8.93 28.42 -13.55
CA PRO A 242 -9.09 29.76 -13.00
C PRO A 242 -8.90 29.73 -11.47
N ASP A 243 -8.20 30.71 -10.92
CA ASP A 243 -7.78 30.75 -9.50
C ASP A 243 -6.92 29.52 -9.11
N ALA A 244 -5.89 29.23 -9.91
CA ALA A 244 -5.03 28.06 -9.79
C ALA A 244 -4.46 27.85 -8.37
N GLU A 245 -4.11 28.92 -7.65
CA GLU A 245 -3.64 28.84 -6.26
C GLU A 245 -4.72 28.23 -5.34
N LEU A 246 -5.94 28.79 -5.37
CA LEU A 246 -7.07 28.31 -4.59
C LEU A 246 -7.46 26.86 -4.96
N GLN A 247 -7.62 26.59 -6.26
CA GLN A 247 -8.04 25.26 -6.74
C GLN A 247 -7.03 24.17 -6.40
N THR A 248 -5.74 24.47 -6.57
CA THR A 248 -4.67 23.55 -6.23
C THR A 248 -4.62 23.31 -4.73
N SER A 249 -4.71 24.35 -3.89
CA SER A 249 -4.76 24.18 -2.43
C SER A 249 -5.94 23.31 -1.99
N VAL A 250 -7.15 23.55 -2.51
CA VAL A 250 -8.34 22.75 -2.17
C VAL A 250 -8.17 21.30 -2.59
N ILE A 251 -7.72 21.04 -3.82
CA ILE A 251 -7.52 19.68 -4.34
C ILE A 251 -6.40 18.96 -3.60
N SER A 252 -5.29 19.63 -3.29
CA SER A 252 -4.19 19.06 -2.49
C SER A 252 -4.65 18.68 -1.08
N ILE A 253 -5.48 19.49 -0.42
CA ILE A 253 -6.07 19.15 0.89
C ILE A 253 -6.96 17.90 0.75
N CYS A 254 -7.87 17.88 -0.22
CA CYS A 254 -8.77 16.74 -0.45
C CYS A 254 -7.98 15.45 -0.73
N PHE A 255 -6.94 15.54 -1.56
CA PHE A 255 -6.09 14.42 -1.93
C PHE A 255 -5.28 13.92 -0.74
N THR A 256 -4.53 14.80 -0.06
CA THR A 256 -3.71 14.45 1.12
C THR A 256 -4.54 13.73 2.18
N SER A 257 -5.77 14.22 2.40
CA SER A 257 -6.71 13.63 3.36
C SER A 257 -7.18 12.24 2.94
N SER A 258 -7.47 12.06 1.65
CA SER A 258 -7.86 10.77 1.08
C SER A 258 -6.69 9.78 1.10
N SER A 259 -5.46 10.24 0.81
CA SER A 259 -4.25 9.43 0.91
C SER A 259 -3.99 8.98 2.35
N LEU A 260 -4.17 9.85 3.36
CA LEU A 260 -4.04 9.45 4.76
C LEU A 260 -5.04 8.34 5.12
N HIS A 261 -6.28 8.46 4.67
CA HIS A 261 -7.30 7.44 4.86
C HIS A 261 -6.89 6.13 4.19
N TYR A 262 -6.46 6.16 2.92
CA TYR A 262 -6.11 5.00 2.08
C TYR A 262 -5.18 3.99 2.75
N TYR A 263 -4.24 4.42 3.61
CA TYR A 263 -3.33 3.50 4.32
C TYR A 263 -4.05 2.55 5.30
N ILE A 264 -5.26 2.88 5.76
CA ILE A 264 -6.10 2.01 6.60
C ILE A 264 -6.67 0.84 5.77
N PRO A 265 -7.51 1.05 4.73
CA PRO A 265 -8.01 -0.04 3.89
C PRO A 265 -6.89 -0.76 3.14
N PHE A 266 -5.77 -0.10 2.84
CA PHE A 266 -4.56 -0.76 2.31
C PHE A 266 -4.02 -1.82 3.27
N GLY A 267 -3.88 -1.51 4.56
CA GLY A 267 -3.45 -2.49 5.58
C GLY A 267 -4.44 -3.65 5.73
N ILE A 268 -5.74 -3.39 5.59
CA ILE A 268 -6.79 -4.42 5.57
C ILE A 268 -6.68 -5.28 4.31
N SER A 269 -6.41 -4.69 3.14
CA SER A 269 -6.24 -5.38 1.86
C SER A 269 -5.09 -6.38 1.88
N VAL A 270 -3.93 -5.99 2.42
CA VAL A 270 -2.78 -6.91 2.56
C VAL A 270 -3.12 -8.11 3.46
N ALA A 271 -3.82 -7.87 4.57
CA ALA A 271 -4.28 -8.94 5.45
C ALA A 271 -5.30 -9.87 4.76
N ALA A 272 -6.21 -9.30 3.99
CA ALA A 272 -7.20 -10.04 3.22
C ALA A 272 -6.55 -10.89 2.12
N SER A 273 -5.66 -10.31 1.32
CA SER A 273 -4.85 -10.97 0.30
C SER A 273 -4.11 -12.17 0.88
N THR A 274 -3.44 -11.99 2.03
CA THR A 274 -2.72 -13.05 2.72
C THR A 274 -3.65 -14.18 3.17
N ARG A 275 -4.77 -13.85 3.84
CA ARG A 275 -5.72 -14.87 4.33
C ARG A 275 -6.40 -15.64 3.20
N VAL A 276 -6.92 -14.94 2.20
CA VAL A 276 -7.59 -15.54 1.04
C VAL A 276 -6.61 -16.43 0.26
N SER A 277 -5.39 -15.96 0.02
CA SER A 277 -4.36 -16.74 -0.67
C SER A 277 -3.96 -17.99 0.11
N ASN A 278 -3.83 -17.91 1.44
CA ASN A 278 -3.52 -19.06 2.29
C ASN A 278 -4.65 -20.10 2.27
N GLU A 279 -5.91 -19.69 2.41
CA GLU A 279 -7.05 -20.62 2.40
C GLU A 279 -7.23 -21.29 1.03
N LEU A 280 -7.04 -20.55 -0.07
CA LEU A 280 -7.08 -21.12 -1.42
C LEU A 280 -5.94 -22.09 -1.68
N GLY A 281 -4.71 -21.73 -1.27
CA GLY A 281 -3.56 -22.63 -1.34
C GLY A 281 -3.77 -23.91 -0.53
N GLY A 282 -4.46 -23.81 0.62
CA GLY A 282 -4.82 -24.95 1.48
C GLY A 282 -5.98 -25.81 0.95
N GLY A 283 -6.59 -25.44 -0.18
CA GLY A 283 -7.73 -26.14 -0.76
C GLY A 283 -9.05 -25.89 -0.03
N ASN A 284 -9.18 -24.76 0.67
CA ASN A 284 -10.35 -24.38 1.47
C ASN A 284 -11.09 -23.17 0.87
N PRO A 285 -11.82 -23.34 -0.25
CA PRO A 285 -12.49 -22.22 -0.93
C PRO A 285 -13.64 -21.62 -0.10
N GLU A 286 -14.27 -22.40 0.79
CA GLU A 286 -15.35 -21.90 1.66
C GLU A 286 -14.81 -20.88 2.68
N ALA A 287 -13.69 -21.19 3.35
CA ALA A 287 -13.06 -20.23 4.26
C ALA A 287 -12.50 -19.01 3.54
N ALA A 288 -11.95 -19.17 2.33
CA ALA A 288 -11.53 -18.04 1.50
C ALA A 288 -12.70 -17.10 1.21
N GLN A 289 -13.86 -17.66 0.85
CA GLN A 289 -15.07 -16.89 0.56
C GLN A 289 -15.63 -16.18 1.81
N ILE A 290 -15.64 -16.86 2.96
CA ILE A 290 -16.04 -16.26 4.25
C ILE A 290 -15.07 -15.14 4.64
N SER A 291 -13.77 -15.34 4.48
CA SER A 291 -12.74 -14.31 4.74
C SER A 291 -12.95 -13.09 3.86
N THR A 292 -13.19 -13.27 2.56
CA THR A 292 -13.55 -12.17 1.64
C THR A 292 -14.75 -11.38 2.14
N ILE A 293 -15.84 -12.06 2.52
CA ILE A 293 -17.06 -11.40 3.01
C ILE A 293 -16.78 -10.64 4.31
N ALA A 294 -16.07 -11.25 5.26
CA ALA A 294 -15.73 -10.63 6.53
C ALA A 294 -14.91 -9.35 6.33
N VAL A 295 -13.87 -9.41 5.50
CA VAL A 295 -13.04 -8.25 5.18
C VAL A 295 -13.87 -7.16 4.52
N MET A 296 -14.67 -7.48 3.50
CA MET A 296 -15.50 -6.49 2.80
C MET A 296 -16.47 -5.76 3.73
N LEU A 297 -17.07 -6.47 4.69
CA LEU A 297 -17.95 -5.88 5.69
C LEU A 297 -17.20 -4.96 6.66
N VAL A 298 -16.00 -5.36 7.11
CA VAL A 298 -15.15 -4.54 7.99
C VAL A 298 -14.73 -3.27 7.27
N THR A 299 -14.27 -3.37 6.02
CA THR A 299 -13.86 -2.23 5.21
C THR A 299 -15.02 -1.28 4.93
N LEU A 300 -16.21 -1.81 4.60
CA LEU A 300 -17.38 -0.97 4.41
C LEU A 300 -17.75 -0.22 5.71
N ALA A 301 -17.72 -0.91 6.86
CA ALA A 301 -18.02 -0.29 8.14
C ALA A 301 -17.01 0.82 8.48
N GLU A 302 -15.71 0.56 8.28
CA GLU A 302 -14.64 1.53 8.49
C GLU A 302 -14.80 2.76 7.59
N ALA A 303 -14.98 2.57 6.28
CA ALA A 303 -15.13 3.66 5.33
C ALA A 303 -16.38 4.51 5.58
N VAL A 304 -17.48 3.88 6.01
CA VAL A 304 -18.71 4.59 6.41
C VAL A 304 -18.46 5.41 7.69
N ILE A 305 -17.81 4.84 8.69
CA ILE A 305 -17.47 5.55 9.94
C ILE A 305 -16.58 6.76 9.64
N ALA A 306 -15.50 6.57 8.85
CA ALA A 306 -14.60 7.64 8.45
C ALA A 306 -15.34 8.73 7.67
N SER A 307 -16.21 8.35 6.73
CA SER A 307 -17.01 9.28 5.93
C SER A 307 -18.01 10.06 6.78
N VAL A 308 -18.68 9.42 7.74
CA VAL A 308 -19.61 10.10 8.65
C VAL A 308 -18.88 11.11 9.52
N ILE A 309 -17.72 10.73 10.10
CA ILE A 309 -16.89 11.65 10.88
C ILE A 309 -16.48 12.85 10.02
N LEU A 310 -15.92 12.61 8.83
CA LEU A 310 -15.49 13.69 7.94
C LEU A 310 -16.66 14.62 7.56
N PHE A 311 -17.83 14.05 7.26
CA PHE A 311 -19.02 14.81 6.90
C PHE A 311 -19.54 15.67 8.05
N CYS A 312 -19.55 15.14 9.28
CA CYS A 312 -19.97 15.87 10.48
C CYS A 312 -19.04 17.04 10.79
N PHE A 313 -17.72 16.86 10.60
CA PHE A 313 -16.72 17.90 10.89
C PHE A 313 -16.33 18.74 9.67
N ARG A 314 -17.03 18.64 8.54
CA ARG A 314 -16.63 19.23 7.25
C ARG A 314 -16.32 20.74 7.27
N HIS A 315 -17.01 21.50 8.13
CA HIS A 315 -16.83 22.95 8.24
C HIS A 315 -15.64 23.34 9.14
N ILE A 316 -15.14 22.40 9.94
CA ILE A 316 -13.98 22.58 10.82
C ILE A 316 -12.74 21.94 10.19
N PHE A 317 -12.93 20.87 9.42
CA PHE A 317 -11.88 20.06 8.82
C PHE A 317 -10.81 20.86 8.07
N GLY A 318 -11.23 21.82 7.23
CA GLY A 318 -10.28 22.61 6.43
C GLY A 318 -9.30 23.43 7.28
N TYR A 319 -9.66 23.80 8.51
CA TYR A 319 -8.78 24.55 9.42
C TYR A 319 -7.58 23.74 9.92
N ALA A 320 -7.58 22.42 9.73
CA ALA A 320 -6.38 21.62 9.98
C ALA A 320 -5.25 21.89 8.96
N TYR A 321 -5.57 22.53 7.83
CA TYR A 321 -4.65 22.75 6.72
C TYR A 321 -4.43 24.23 6.38
N SER A 322 -5.43 25.10 6.56
CA SER A 322 -5.34 26.53 6.20
C SER A 322 -6.21 27.40 7.09
N ASP A 323 -5.71 28.62 7.38
CA ASP A 323 -6.47 29.68 8.06
C ASP A 323 -7.33 30.50 7.08
N ASP A 324 -7.15 30.32 5.77
CA ASP A 324 -7.94 31.01 4.75
C ASP A 324 -9.37 30.44 4.66
N LYS A 325 -10.34 31.28 5.02
CA LYS A 325 -11.76 30.94 5.01
C LYS A 325 -12.27 30.53 3.63
N GLU A 326 -11.71 31.05 2.55
CA GLU A 326 -12.12 30.69 1.20
C GLU A 326 -11.70 29.25 0.88
N VAL A 327 -10.46 28.87 1.21
CA VAL A 327 -9.97 27.48 1.11
C VAL A 327 -10.82 26.56 1.96
N VAL A 328 -11.04 26.89 3.24
CA VAL A 328 -11.82 26.06 4.18
C VAL A 328 -13.24 25.84 3.69
N ASN A 329 -13.91 26.88 3.20
CA ASN A 329 -15.28 26.77 2.69
C ASN A 329 -15.36 25.93 1.42
N ASN A 330 -14.38 26.01 0.52
CA ASN A 330 -14.35 25.20 -0.69
C ASN A 330 -14.03 23.73 -0.38
N VAL A 331 -13.12 23.45 0.56
CA VAL A 331 -12.91 22.08 1.09
C VAL A 331 -14.21 21.53 1.67
N ALA A 332 -14.93 22.30 2.49
CA ALA A 332 -16.20 21.86 3.08
C ALA A 332 -17.27 21.52 2.02
N LYS A 333 -17.28 22.20 0.87
CA LYS A 333 -18.15 21.87 -0.28
C LYS A 333 -17.73 20.58 -0.99
N MET A 334 -16.45 20.25 -0.98
CA MET A 334 -15.90 19.04 -1.61
C MET A 334 -16.06 17.79 -0.72
N VAL A 335 -16.19 17.93 0.60
CA VAL A 335 -16.30 16.81 1.53
C VAL A 335 -17.36 15.76 1.14
N PRO A 336 -18.59 16.08 0.68
CA PRO A 336 -19.54 15.05 0.25
C PRO A 336 -19.01 14.16 -0.88
N LEU A 337 -18.27 14.75 -1.82
CA LEU A 337 -17.60 14.01 -2.89
C LEU A 337 -16.44 13.17 -2.33
N MET A 338 -15.67 13.73 -1.39
CA MET A 338 -14.61 12.98 -0.70
C MET A 338 -15.14 11.76 0.04
N CYS A 339 -16.28 11.87 0.74
CA CYS A 339 -16.92 10.74 1.41
C CYS A 339 -17.29 9.62 0.42
N LEU A 340 -17.84 9.98 -0.73
CA LEU A 340 -18.13 9.01 -1.79
C LEU A 340 -16.84 8.35 -2.30
N SER A 341 -15.80 9.14 -2.56
CA SER A 341 -14.49 8.65 -2.98
C SER A 341 -13.89 7.70 -1.95
N ILE A 342 -13.91 8.04 -0.66
CA ILE A 342 -13.39 7.20 0.43
C ILE A 342 -14.06 5.83 0.45
N ILE A 343 -15.39 5.78 0.32
CA ILE A 343 -16.12 4.50 0.30
C ILE A 343 -15.74 3.68 -0.93
N MET A 344 -15.74 4.29 -2.11
CA MET A 344 -15.42 3.59 -3.36
C MET A 344 -13.98 3.08 -3.38
N ASP A 345 -13.04 3.91 -2.93
CA ASP A 345 -11.61 3.62 -2.90
C ASP A 345 -11.30 2.50 -1.91
N SER A 346 -11.90 2.54 -0.71
CA SER A 346 -11.73 1.49 0.30
C SER A 346 -12.19 0.12 -0.20
N LEU A 347 -13.36 0.08 -0.87
CA LEU A 347 -13.88 -1.16 -1.46
C LEU A 347 -12.99 -1.62 -2.63
N HIS A 348 -12.54 -0.70 -3.49
CA HIS A 348 -11.65 -1.00 -4.61
C HIS A 348 -10.34 -1.64 -4.14
N VAL A 349 -9.65 -1.01 -3.18
CA VAL A 349 -8.37 -1.47 -2.63
C VAL A 349 -8.43 -2.87 -2.05
N VAL A 350 -9.53 -3.20 -1.38
CA VAL A 350 -9.71 -4.52 -0.79
C VAL A 350 -10.10 -5.56 -1.83
N LEU A 351 -10.91 -5.20 -2.82
CA LEU A 351 -11.25 -6.10 -3.93
C LEU A 351 -10.03 -6.45 -4.77
N THR A 352 -9.17 -5.48 -5.09
CA THR A 352 -7.95 -5.71 -5.89
C THR A 352 -6.97 -6.64 -5.17
N GLY A 353 -6.90 -6.59 -3.84
CA GLY A 353 -6.14 -7.55 -3.03
C GLY A 353 -6.74 -8.97 -2.98
N GLN A 354 -7.96 -9.17 -3.47
CA GLN A 354 -8.70 -10.44 -3.38
C GLN A 354 -8.89 -11.16 -4.72
N PHE A 355 -8.26 -10.75 -5.82
CA PHE A 355 -8.35 -11.46 -7.10
C PHE A 355 -7.17 -12.45 -7.30
N PRO A 356 -7.28 -13.70 -6.84
CA PRO A 356 -6.51 -14.79 -7.40
C PRO A 356 -7.10 -15.08 -8.77
N THR A 357 -6.40 -14.68 -9.83
CA THR A 357 -6.81 -15.09 -11.18
C THR A 357 -6.73 -16.61 -11.26
N ASN A 358 -7.89 -17.25 -11.46
CA ASN A 358 -8.01 -18.68 -11.69
C ASN A 358 -6.94 -19.16 -12.68
N GLU A 359 -6.11 -20.11 -12.28
CA GLU A 359 -5.44 -21.06 -13.18
C GLU A 359 -5.94 -22.48 -12.87
#